data_AF-A0A496XR02-F1
#
_entry.id   AF-A0A496XR02-F1
#
_cell.length_a   1.000
_cell.length_b   1.000
_cell.length_c   1.000
_cell.angle_alpha   90.00
_cell.angle_beta   90.00
_cell.angle_gamma   90.00
#
_symmetry.space_group_name_H-M   'P 1'
#
loop_
_entity.id
_entity.type
_entity.pdbx_description
1 polymer ?
#
loop_
_entity_poly.entity_id
_entity_poly.type
_entity_poly.pdbx_seq_one_letter_code
_entity_poly.pdbx_strand_id
1 'polypeptide(L)'
;MIRYLIILSLTLSCSINNLSPRNVSEYSKGPKIVKYYLPELPNWANISNSGNCKRTVSNKYLNFRSLGDDFSFSYKDLVQFQYLYNIEYQKLIKQADRGILPFSEEEKLFYDVFDKIKTQLYTFRRPSYKRVNLVWVDQIRKKNLKKLMRSRAMNEGHPVFVSLCLNQNELLSFIEQNGFSRKDVRALSFEIFSPYNKKLVTAGKTSLDFSRLFSKRQKLYFYTPKGVLPPEFIGNFKIRRY
;
A
#
# COMPACT_ATOMS: atom_id res chain seq x y z
N MET A 1 -30.44 9.01 -82.40
CA MET A 1 -29.79 10.12 -81.67
C MET A 1 -30.75 10.54 -80.56
N ILE A 2 -30.26 10.82 -79.35
CA ILE A 2 -31.00 10.89 -78.08
C ILE A 2 -31.15 9.50 -77.43
N ARG A 3 -30.08 9.07 -76.77
CA ARG A 3 -30.09 8.00 -75.76
C ARG A 3 -28.84 8.20 -74.91
N TYR A 4 -29.04 8.28 -73.59
CA TYR A 4 -28.02 8.29 -72.54
C TYR A 4 -27.17 9.56 -72.36
N LEU A 5 -27.80 10.63 -71.91
CA LEU A 5 -27.17 11.59 -71.01
C LEU A 5 -28.12 11.78 -69.82
N ILE A 6 -27.58 11.96 -68.62
CA ILE A 6 -28.30 12.10 -67.32
C ILE A 6 -28.59 10.76 -66.61
N ILE A 7 -27.58 9.89 -66.44
CA ILE A 7 -27.38 9.12 -65.19
C ILE A 7 -25.86 8.99 -65.00
N LEU A 8 -25.21 10.12 -64.73
CA LEU A 8 -23.82 10.16 -64.24
C LEU A 8 -23.77 11.09 -63.01
N SER A 9 -24.76 10.94 -62.12
CA SER A 9 -24.60 11.33 -60.72
C SER A 9 -23.68 10.29 -60.10
N LEU A 10 -22.39 10.51 -60.33
CA LEU A 10 -21.28 9.86 -59.65
C LEU A 10 -21.56 9.88 -58.15
N THR A 11 -22.00 8.73 -57.67
CA THR A 11 -21.82 8.26 -56.31
C THR A 11 -20.32 8.33 -56.00
N LEU A 12 -19.89 9.45 -55.45
CA LEU A 12 -18.67 9.54 -54.65
C LEU A 12 -18.89 8.73 -53.38
N SER A 13 -18.91 7.40 -53.53
CA SER A 13 -18.59 6.48 -52.46
C SER A 13 -17.13 6.75 -52.11
N CYS A 14 -16.90 7.51 -51.05
CA CYS A 14 -15.65 7.42 -50.32
C CYS A 14 -15.51 5.96 -49.88
N SER A 15 -14.67 5.23 -50.61
CA SER A 15 -14.14 3.95 -50.18
C SER A 15 -13.45 4.19 -48.84
N ILE A 16 -14.06 3.74 -47.75
CA ILE A 16 -13.38 3.67 -46.45
C ILE A 16 -12.33 2.58 -46.64
N ASN A 17 -11.14 3.01 -47.04
CA ASN A 17 -9.96 2.18 -47.12
C ASN A 17 -9.76 1.53 -45.74
N ASN A 18 -9.85 0.20 -45.72
CA ASN A 18 -9.28 -0.72 -44.75
C ASN A 18 -8.65 -0.03 -43.53
N LEU A 19 -9.47 0.28 -42.53
CA LEU A 19 -8.97 0.42 -41.17
C LEU A 19 -8.59 -0.99 -40.73
N SER A 20 -7.32 -1.36 -40.94
CA SER A 20 -6.72 -2.48 -40.23
C SER A 20 -7.11 -2.39 -38.75
N PRO A 21 -7.46 -3.49 -38.06
CA PRO A 21 -7.71 -3.45 -36.62
C PRO A 21 -6.54 -2.72 -35.97
N ARG A 22 -6.80 -1.56 -35.36
CA ARG A 22 -5.74 -0.79 -34.72
C ARG A 22 -5.16 -1.68 -33.64
N ASN A 23 -3.86 -1.95 -33.75
CA ASN A 23 -3.17 -2.78 -32.79
C ASN A 23 -3.20 -2.02 -31.45
N VAL A 24 -4.00 -2.48 -30.49
CA VAL A 24 -4.16 -1.83 -29.17
C VAL A 24 -2.82 -1.71 -28.44
N SER A 25 -1.85 -2.55 -28.83
CA SER A 25 -0.45 -2.49 -28.42
C SER A 25 0.27 -1.18 -28.80
N GLU A 26 -0.23 -0.42 -29.77
CA GLU A 26 0.38 0.86 -30.18
C GLU A 26 -0.02 2.02 -29.26
N TYR A 27 -1.19 1.95 -28.63
CA TYR A 27 -1.57 2.81 -27.49
C TYR A 27 -0.91 2.37 -26.17
N SER A 28 -0.27 1.20 -26.15
CA SER A 28 0.48 0.68 -24.99
C SER A 28 1.92 1.20 -24.91
N LYS A 29 2.31 2.16 -25.78
CA LYS A 29 3.60 2.87 -25.71
C LYS A 29 3.61 4.00 -24.66
N GLY A 30 2.72 3.97 -23.68
CA GLY A 30 2.92 4.72 -22.44
C GLY A 30 4.09 4.12 -21.64
N PRO A 31 4.71 4.87 -20.71
CA PRO A 31 5.76 4.30 -19.88
C PRO A 31 5.20 3.07 -19.16
N LYS A 32 5.91 1.93 -19.30
CA LYS A 32 5.48 0.61 -18.79
C LYS A 32 5.15 0.63 -17.30
N ILE A 33 5.60 1.65 -16.57
CA ILE A 33 5.37 1.83 -15.15
C ILE A 33 3.92 2.18 -14.80
N VAL A 34 3.18 2.86 -15.68
CA VAL A 34 1.81 3.32 -15.39
C VAL A 34 0.88 2.16 -15.07
N LYS A 35 1.08 1.00 -15.71
CA LYS A 35 0.29 -0.22 -15.46
C LYS A 35 0.45 -0.81 -14.04
N TYR A 36 1.51 -0.40 -13.33
CA TYR A 36 1.80 -0.86 -11.96
C TYR A 36 1.19 0.03 -10.88
N TYR A 37 0.55 1.15 -11.25
CA TYR A 37 -0.16 2.01 -10.32
C TYR A 37 -1.67 1.80 -10.41
N LEU A 38 -2.34 1.95 -9.27
CA LEU A 38 -3.78 2.19 -9.24
C LEU A 38 -4.06 3.70 -9.32
N PRO A 39 -5.28 4.11 -9.69
CA PRO A 39 -5.71 5.50 -9.61
C PRO A 39 -5.47 6.08 -8.22
N GLU A 40 -5.02 7.33 -8.17
CA GLU A 40 -4.77 8.03 -6.91
C GLU A 40 -6.07 8.24 -6.13
N LEU A 41 -5.98 8.03 -4.82
CA LEU A 41 -7.10 8.32 -3.93
C LEU A 41 -7.16 9.84 -3.68
N PRO A 42 -8.31 10.49 -3.92
CA PRO A 42 -8.43 11.91 -3.65
C PRO A 42 -8.37 12.20 -2.15
N ASN A 43 -7.87 13.38 -1.78
CA ASN A 43 -7.64 13.77 -0.37
C ASN A 43 -8.88 13.68 0.52
N TRP A 44 -10.09 13.87 -0.03
CA TRP A 44 -11.35 13.75 0.72
C TRP A 44 -11.67 12.30 1.08
N ALA A 45 -11.21 11.32 0.30
CA ALA A 45 -11.46 9.90 0.52
C ALA A 45 -10.39 9.23 1.39
N ASN A 46 -9.33 9.96 1.77
CA ASN A 46 -8.21 9.44 2.53
C ASN A 46 -8.50 9.37 4.04
N ILE A 47 -9.51 8.59 4.40
CA ILE A 47 -10.07 8.46 5.74
C ILE A 47 -9.90 7.02 6.23
N SER A 48 -9.61 6.85 7.52
CA SER A 48 -9.68 5.56 8.21
C SER A 48 -10.89 5.57 9.14
N ASN A 49 -11.93 4.83 8.78
CA ASN A 49 -13.15 4.72 9.59
C ASN A 49 -12.86 4.01 10.91
N SER A 50 -12.13 2.89 10.87
CA SER A 50 -11.72 2.15 12.05
C SER A 50 -10.80 2.96 12.97
N GLY A 51 -9.89 3.74 12.38
CA GLY A 51 -8.99 4.64 13.11
C GLY A 51 -9.64 5.96 13.54
N ASN A 52 -10.84 6.27 13.05
CA ASN A 52 -11.55 7.54 13.22
C ASN A 52 -10.66 8.77 12.94
N CYS A 53 -10.00 8.79 11.78
CA CYS A 53 -9.04 9.83 11.42
C CYS A 53 -9.02 10.09 9.91
N LYS A 54 -8.63 11.32 9.54
CA LYS A 54 -8.23 11.67 8.17
C LYS A 54 -6.71 11.62 8.09
N ARG A 55 -6.17 10.93 7.09
CA ARG A 55 -4.73 10.82 6.88
C ARG A 55 -4.18 12.09 6.23
N THR A 56 -2.98 12.47 6.63
CA THR A 56 -2.30 13.71 6.20
C THR A 56 -1.69 13.60 4.81
N VAL A 57 -1.32 12.39 4.38
CA VAL A 57 -0.70 12.10 3.08
C VAL A 57 -1.43 10.97 2.37
N SER A 58 -1.53 11.05 1.04
CA SER A 58 -2.17 10.01 0.22
C SER A 58 -1.20 8.89 -0.11
N ASN A 59 -1.68 7.65 -0.08
CA ASN A 59 -0.93 6.48 -0.53
C ASN A 59 -1.03 6.36 -2.06
N LYS A 60 0.12 6.12 -2.69
CA LYS A 60 0.21 5.54 -4.03
C LYS A 60 -0.02 4.04 -3.90
N TYR A 61 -1.20 3.60 -4.33
CA TYR A 61 -1.53 2.17 -4.35
C TYR A 61 -0.96 1.53 -5.62
N LEU A 62 -0.36 0.36 -5.45
CA LEU A 62 0.23 -0.39 -6.56
C LEU A 62 -0.74 -1.47 -7.04
N ASN A 63 -0.69 -1.76 -8.34
CA ASN A 63 -1.40 -2.86 -8.96
C ASN A 63 -0.67 -4.18 -8.65
N PHE A 64 -1.06 -4.81 -7.56
CA PHE A 64 -0.44 -6.06 -7.09
C PHE A 64 -0.59 -7.22 -8.08
N ARG A 65 -1.63 -7.20 -8.93
CA ARG A 65 -1.81 -8.22 -9.96
C ARG A 65 -0.73 -8.10 -11.03
N SER A 66 -0.60 -6.92 -11.64
CA SER A 66 0.43 -6.66 -12.64
C SER A 66 1.84 -6.89 -12.09
N LEU A 67 2.13 -6.40 -10.88
CA LEU A 67 3.43 -6.61 -10.24
C LEU A 67 3.69 -8.08 -9.90
N GLY A 68 2.67 -8.80 -9.43
CA GLY A 68 2.78 -10.22 -9.13
C GLY A 68 3.04 -11.04 -10.38
N ASP A 69 2.31 -10.77 -11.46
CA ASP A 69 2.41 -11.48 -12.73
C ASP A 69 3.75 -11.21 -13.43
N ASP A 70 4.18 -9.94 -13.52
CA ASP A 70 5.37 -9.55 -14.27
C ASP A 70 6.68 -9.81 -13.51
N PHE A 71 6.67 -9.70 -12.18
CA PHE A 71 7.88 -9.81 -11.37
C PHE A 71 7.92 -11.01 -10.44
N SER A 72 6.88 -11.86 -10.46
CA SER A 72 6.77 -13.04 -9.58
C SER A 72 6.91 -12.72 -8.09
N PHE A 73 6.40 -11.55 -7.67
CA PHE A 73 6.45 -11.14 -6.27
C PHE A 73 5.40 -11.86 -5.42
N SER A 74 5.79 -12.28 -4.21
CA SER A 74 4.83 -12.79 -3.23
C SER A 74 4.00 -11.65 -2.64
N TYR A 75 2.85 -11.96 -2.02
CA TYR A 75 2.05 -10.96 -1.30
C TYR A 75 2.88 -10.12 -0.32
N LYS A 76 3.81 -10.78 0.41
CA LYS A 76 4.70 -10.12 1.37
C LYS A 76 5.62 -9.11 0.66
N ASP A 77 6.16 -9.48 -0.50
CA ASP A 77 7.03 -8.60 -1.27
C ASP A 77 6.25 -7.41 -1.81
N LEU A 78 5.02 -7.63 -2.28
CA LEU A 78 4.14 -6.57 -2.81
C LEU A 78 3.74 -5.53 -1.76
N VAL A 79 3.32 -5.96 -0.56
CA VAL A 79 3.01 -5.00 0.52
C VAL A 79 4.25 -4.24 0.99
N GLN A 80 5.42 -4.88 1.02
CA GLN A 80 6.67 -4.22 1.38
C GLN A 80 7.14 -3.25 0.28
N PHE A 81 6.95 -3.61 -0.99
CA PHE A 81 7.20 -2.73 -2.12
C PHE A 81 6.37 -1.47 -1.98
N GLN A 82 5.04 -1.60 -1.86
CA GLN A 82 4.16 -0.45 -1.69
C GLN A 82 4.56 0.37 -0.48
N TYR A 83 4.90 -0.29 0.63
CA TYR A 83 5.28 0.40 1.85
C TYR A 83 6.55 1.24 1.68
N LEU A 84 7.62 0.63 1.17
CA LEU A 84 8.89 1.30 0.93
C LEU A 84 8.74 2.41 -0.12
N TYR A 85 8.01 2.12 -1.21
CA TYR A 85 7.72 3.11 -2.24
C TYR A 85 7.04 4.34 -1.67
N ASN A 86 5.97 4.18 -0.89
CA ASN A 86 5.27 5.32 -0.29
C ASN A 86 6.16 6.11 0.66
N ILE A 87 6.97 5.44 1.49
CA ILE A 87 7.90 6.14 2.40
C ILE A 87 8.89 7.00 1.62
N GLU A 88 9.54 6.44 0.60
CA GLU A 88 10.55 7.16 -0.19
C GLU A 88 9.91 8.23 -1.07
N TYR A 89 8.75 7.96 -1.66
CA TYR A 89 7.96 8.93 -2.43
C TYR A 89 7.63 10.18 -1.59
N GLN A 90 7.18 9.99 -0.35
CA GLN A 90 6.89 11.09 0.57
C GLN A 90 8.14 11.88 0.98
N LYS A 91 9.33 11.26 0.98
CA LYS A 91 10.59 12.01 1.21
C LYS A 91 10.94 12.87 -0.01
N LEU A 92 10.85 12.31 -1.21
CA LEU A 92 11.19 13.02 -2.44
C LEU A 92 10.24 14.19 -2.70
N ILE A 93 8.93 14.01 -2.50
CA ILE A 93 7.96 15.10 -2.64
C ILE A 93 8.25 16.27 -1.69
N LYS A 94 8.68 16.00 -0.45
CA LYS A 94 9.02 17.05 0.51
C LYS A 94 10.28 17.84 0.11
N GLN A 95 11.14 17.24 -0.70
CA GLN A 95 12.36 17.85 -1.22
C GLN A 95 12.13 18.57 -2.56
N ALA A 96 11.05 18.22 -3.27
CA ALA A 96 10.70 18.82 -4.55
C ALA A 96 10.04 20.21 -4.36
N ASP A 97 10.50 21.20 -5.13
CA ASP A 97 10.09 22.61 -5.02
C ASP A 97 8.58 22.87 -5.07
N ARG A 98 7.83 22.01 -5.77
CA ARG A 98 6.36 22.16 -5.98
C ARG A 98 5.54 21.05 -5.34
N GLY A 99 6.16 20.17 -4.56
CA GLY A 99 5.48 18.99 -4.03
C GLY A 99 4.99 18.01 -5.10
N ILE A 100 5.55 18.09 -6.31
CA ILE A 100 5.25 17.23 -7.45
C ILE A 100 6.54 16.53 -7.83
N LEU A 101 6.50 15.21 -7.89
CA LEU A 101 7.62 14.40 -8.36
C LEU A 101 7.55 14.25 -9.89
N PRO A 102 8.59 14.65 -10.64
CA PRO A 102 8.64 14.40 -12.08
C PRO A 102 8.54 12.91 -12.42
N PHE A 103 7.94 12.59 -13.56
CA PHE A 103 7.76 11.19 -13.99
C PHE A 103 9.07 10.39 -14.05
N SER A 104 10.18 11.00 -14.49
CA SER A 104 11.49 10.36 -14.54
C SER A 104 12.01 9.98 -13.16
N GLU A 105 11.72 10.79 -12.13
CA GLU A 105 12.10 10.50 -10.75
C GLU A 105 11.18 9.44 -10.13
N GLU A 106 9.89 9.47 -10.47
CA GLU A 106 8.94 8.43 -10.06
C GLU A 106 9.33 7.05 -10.65
N GLU A 107 9.78 7.03 -11.91
CA GLU A 107 10.28 5.83 -12.56
C GLU A 107 11.57 5.32 -11.92
N LYS A 108 12.53 6.22 -11.67
CA LYS A 108 13.76 5.87 -10.96
C LYS A 108 13.46 5.28 -9.58
N LEU A 109 12.58 5.94 -8.80
CA LEU A 109 12.19 5.47 -7.49
C LEU A 109 11.61 4.05 -7.55
N PHE A 110 10.75 3.77 -8.53
CA PHE A 110 10.15 2.46 -8.67
C PHE A 110 11.20 1.36 -8.88
N TYR A 111 12.18 1.57 -9.76
CA TYR A 111 13.24 0.58 -9.98
C TYR A 111 14.19 0.47 -8.78
N ASP A 112 14.49 1.58 -8.10
CA ASP A 112 15.27 1.55 -6.85
C ASP A 112 14.56 0.71 -5.76
N VAL A 113 13.25 0.84 -5.64
CA VAL A 113 12.42 0.04 -4.71
C VAL A 113 12.36 -1.41 -5.17
N PHE A 114 12.20 -1.66 -6.46
CA PHE A 114 12.19 -3.00 -7.05
C PHE A 114 13.47 -3.77 -6.68
N ASP A 115 14.64 -3.17 -6.89
CA ASP A 115 15.92 -3.81 -6.58
C ASP A 115 16.08 -4.09 -5.09
N LYS A 116 15.65 -3.16 -4.22
CA LYS A 116 15.63 -3.38 -2.76
C LYS A 116 14.73 -4.56 -2.38
N ILE A 117 13.53 -4.67 -2.96
CA ILE A 117 12.61 -5.76 -2.66
C ILE A 117 13.13 -7.10 -3.19
N LYS A 118 13.72 -7.13 -4.39
CA LYS A 118 14.36 -8.32 -4.95
C LYS A 118 15.51 -8.83 -4.08
N THR A 119 16.30 -7.91 -3.52
CA THR A 119 17.37 -8.22 -2.56
C THR A 119 16.88 -8.43 -1.12
N GLN A 120 15.56 -8.50 -0.90
CA GLN A 120 14.92 -8.71 0.40
C GLN A 120 15.23 -7.61 1.45
N LEU A 121 15.59 -6.41 0.98
CA LEU A 121 15.76 -5.22 1.79
C LEU A 121 14.39 -4.58 2.06
N TYR A 122 13.73 -5.07 3.11
CA TYR A 122 12.42 -4.58 3.54
C TYR A 122 12.50 -3.46 4.58
N THR A 123 11.57 -2.50 4.49
CA THR A 123 11.33 -1.49 5.54
C THR A 123 10.91 -2.15 6.85
N PHE A 124 9.89 -3.01 6.79
CA PHE A 124 9.45 -3.73 7.98
C PHE A 124 10.18 -5.07 8.06
N ARG A 125 11.12 -5.17 9.01
CA ARG A 125 11.76 -6.43 9.38
C ARG A 125 10.93 -7.13 10.45
N ARG A 126 10.40 -8.29 10.09
CA ARG A 126 9.64 -9.14 11.00
C ARG A 126 10.51 -9.56 12.20
N PRO A 127 10.04 -9.38 13.46
CA PRO A 127 10.73 -9.90 14.64
C PRO A 127 10.89 -11.42 14.59
N SER A 128 11.98 -11.96 15.14
CA SER A 128 12.23 -13.42 15.23
C SER A 128 11.50 -14.12 16.39
N TYR A 129 10.88 -13.35 17.28
CA TYR A 129 10.23 -13.84 18.50
C TYR A 129 9.03 -14.75 18.23
N LYS A 130 8.89 -15.82 19.02
CA LYS A 130 7.72 -16.73 18.94
C LYS A 130 6.39 -16.03 19.24
N ARG A 131 6.41 -15.01 20.10
CA ARG A 131 5.25 -14.16 20.41
C ARG A 131 5.47 -12.75 19.89
N VAL A 132 4.50 -12.26 19.13
CA VAL A 132 4.47 -10.87 18.65
C VAL A 132 3.24 -10.19 19.24
N ASN A 133 3.46 -9.03 19.84
CA ASN A 133 2.42 -8.20 20.43
C ASN A 133 2.15 -7.02 19.50
N LEU A 134 1.11 -7.14 18.67
CA LEU A 134 0.65 -6.06 17.78
C LEU A 134 -0.14 -5.04 18.62
N VAL A 135 0.36 -3.82 18.72
CA VAL A 135 -0.24 -2.73 19.50
C VAL A 135 -0.85 -1.71 18.55
N TRP A 136 -2.18 -1.64 18.51
CA TRP A 136 -2.87 -0.65 17.71
C TRP A 136 -2.91 0.70 18.43
N VAL A 137 -2.30 1.73 17.84
CA VAL A 137 -2.05 3.00 18.55
C VAL A 137 -3.08 4.09 18.30
N ASP A 138 -3.94 3.97 17.29
CA ASP A 138 -4.79 5.09 16.86
C ASP A 138 -5.81 5.53 17.92
N GLN A 139 -6.22 4.58 18.77
CA GLN A 139 -7.28 4.78 19.75
C GLN A 139 -6.77 4.61 21.20
N ILE A 140 -5.45 4.54 21.41
CA ILE A 140 -4.87 4.35 22.75
C ILE A 140 -4.62 5.67 23.45
N ARG A 141 -5.14 5.82 24.67
CA ARG A 141 -4.75 6.94 25.55
C ARG A 141 -3.31 6.75 26.02
N LYS A 142 -2.51 7.83 26.03
CA LYS A 142 -1.08 7.84 26.43
C LYS A 142 -0.80 7.11 27.76
N LYS A 143 -1.65 7.31 28.78
CA LYS A 143 -1.52 6.63 30.09
C LYS A 143 -1.68 5.11 29.98
N ASN A 144 -2.66 4.65 29.21
CA ASN A 144 -2.93 3.23 29.00
C ASN A 144 -1.81 2.57 28.20
N LEU A 145 -1.26 3.28 27.20
CA LEU A 145 -0.12 2.78 26.43
C LEU A 145 1.11 2.57 27.32
N LYS A 146 1.46 3.55 28.16
CA LYS A 146 2.59 3.39 29.10
C LYS A 146 2.38 2.22 30.07
N LYS A 147 1.16 2.03 30.58
CA LYS A 147 0.81 0.89 31.43
C LYS A 147 0.98 -0.44 30.68
N LEU A 148 0.47 -0.51 29.45
CA LEU A 148 0.59 -1.69 28.58
C LEU A 148 2.06 -2.02 28.30
N MET A 149 2.87 -1.04 27.92
CA MET A 149 4.30 -1.22 27.60
C MET A 149 5.17 -1.63 28.79
N ARG A 150 4.69 -1.43 30.02
CA ARG A 150 5.32 -1.90 31.27
C ARG A 150 4.76 -3.23 31.77
N SER A 151 3.71 -3.75 31.13
CA SER A 151 3.08 -5.01 31.56
C SER A 151 3.95 -6.22 31.24
N ARG A 152 3.77 -7.30 32.02
CA ARG A 152 4.39 -8.61 31.77
C ARG A 152 4.11 -9.13 30.36
N ALA A 153 2.91 -8.86 29.82
CA ALA A 153 2.51 -9.29 28.49
C ALA A 153 3.42 -8.72 27.37
N MET A 154 3.97 -7.51 27.55
CA MET A 154 4.92 -6.88 26.63
C MET A 154 6.36 -7.34 26.82
N ASN A 155 6.68 -8.00 27.94
CA ASN A 155 8.00 -8.62 28.15
C ASN A 155 8.03 -10.06 27.60
N GLU A 156 6.88 -10.74 27.53
CA GLU A 156 6.76 -12.11 27.02
C GLU A 156 6.81 -12.21 25.48
N GLY A 157 6.82 -11.10 24.78
CA GLY A 157 6.86 -11.07 23.31
C GLY A 157 7.25 -9.69 22.79
N HIS A 158 7.55 -9.61 21.50
CA HIS A 158 8.08 -8.38 20.92
C HIS A 158 6.96 -7.42 20.48
N PRO A 159 6.98 -6.15 20.92
CA PRO A 159 5.97 -5.17 20.54
C PRO A 159 6.17 -4.70 19.08
N VAL A 160 5.07 -4.67 18.33
CA VAL A 160 5.01 -4.07 17.00
C VAL A 160 3.86 -3.07 17.01
N PHE A 161 4.18 -1.79 16.86
CA PHE A 161 3.19 -0.74 16.77
C PHE A 161 2.57 -0.71 15.40
N VAL A 162 1.24 -0.62 15.35
CA VAL A 162 0.51 -0.54 14.08
C VAL A 162 -0.48 0.61 14.12
N SER A 163 -0.58 1.33 13.01
CA SER A 163 -1.47 2.48 12.86
C SER A 163 -2.18 2.44 11.51
N LEU A 164 -3.46 2.79 11.50
CA LEU A 164 -4.26 3.09 10.32
C LEU A 164 -4.31 4.59 10.03
N CYS A 165 -3.79 5.43 10.91
CA CYS A 165 -3.89 6.89 10.87
C CYS A 165 -2.57 7.60 10.58
N LEU A 166 -1.51 7.14 11.23
CA LEU A 166 -0.20 7.77 11.22
C LEU A 166 0.64 7.19 10.07
N ASN A 167 1.27 8.07 9.31
CA ASN A 167 2.31 7.67 8.37
C ASN A 167 3.58 7.23 9.13
N GLN A 168 4.58 6.72 8.44
CA GLN A 168 5.76 6.15 9.06
C GLN A 168 6.52 7.16 9.92
N ASN A 169 6.66 8.40 9.45
CA ASN A 169 7.34 9.44 10.21
C ASN A 169 6.56 9.79 11.48
N GLU A 170 5.25 9.99 11.36
CA GLU A 170 4.37 10.30 12.49
C GLU A 170 4.33 9.16 13.53
N LEU A 171 4.30 7.90 13.08
CA LEU A 171 4.28 6.74 13.96
C LEU A 171 5.61 6.59 14.71
N LEU A 172 6.75 6.80 14.04
CA LEU A 172 8.05 6.79 14.70
C LEU A 172 8.20 7.94 15.70
N SER A 173 7.79 9.16 15.35
CA SER A 173 7.76 10.29 16.28
C SER A 173 6.85 10.01 17.47
N PHE A 174 5.69 9.40 17.26
CA PHE A 174 4.79 8.98 18.34
C PHE A 174 5.48 8.00 19.31
N ILE A 175 6.18 7.00 18.78
CA ILE A 175 6.91 6.00 19.58
C ILE A 175 8.01 6.69 20.42
N GLU A 176 8.73 7.62 19.81
CA GLU A 176 9.83 8.35 20.44
C GLU A 176 9.36 9.30 21.55
N GLN A 177 8.38 10.15 21.27
CA GLN A 177 7.80 11.10 22.24
C GLN A 177 7.18 10.41 23.46
N ASN A 178 6.89 9.11 23.36
CA ASN A 178 6.39 8.31 24.47
C ASN A 178 7.48 7.51 25.20
N GLY A 179 8.74 7.61 24.79
CA GLY A 179 9.89 6.99 25.43
C GLY A 179 10.04 5.51 25.12
N PHE A 180 9.52 5.04 23.99
CA PHE A 180 9.56 3.63 23.60
C PHE A 180 10.69 3.27 22.62
N SER A 181 11.45 4.26 22.13
CA SER A 181 12.55 4.05 21.15
C SER A 181 13.68 3.14 21.63
N ARG A 182 13.84 2.94 22.94
CA ARG A 182 14.92 2.12 23.50
C ARG A 182 14.73 0.61 23.33
N LYS A 183 13.59 0.14 22.78
CA LYS A 183 13.18 -1.30 22.81
C LYS A 183 13.13 -2.00 21.44
N ASP A 184 14.01 -1.68 20.48
CA ASP A 184 14.01 -2.27 19.11
C ASP A 184 12.59 -2.37 18.51
N VAL A 185 11.81 -1.31 18.70
CA VAL A 185 10.38 -1.32 18.43
C VAL A 185 10.12 -1.28 16.94
N ARG A 186 9.28 -2.19 16.44
CA ARG A 186 8.88 -2.20 15.03
C ARG A 186 7.59 -1.42 14.82
N ALA A 187 7.48 -0.79 13.66
CA ALA A 187 6.37 0.08 13.28
C ALA A 187 5.79 -0.33 11.91
N LEU A 188 4.47 -0.35 11.83
CA LEU A 188 3.68 -0.55 10.63
C LEU A 188 2.67 0.60 10.53
N SER A 189 2.99 1.60 9.73
CA SER A 189 2.09 2.71 9.44
C SER A 189 1.05 2.33 8.38
N PHE A 190 0.13 3.25 8.06
CA PHE A 190 -0.96 2.96 7.12
C PHE A 190 -0.49 2.74 5.67
N GLU A 191 0.74 3.13 5.32
CA GLU A 191 1.31 3.03 3.96
C GLU A 191 1.43 1.58 3.45
N ILE A 192 1.53 0.61 4.36
CA ILE A 192 1.63 -0.83 4.01
C ILE A 192 0.28 -1.45 3.61
N PHE A 193 -0.85 -0.83 3.98
CA PHE A 193 -2.18 -1.41 3.75
C PHE A 193 -2.56 -1.29 2.27
N SER A 194 -3.13 -2.36 1.71
CA SER A 194 -3.41 -2.46 0.28
C SER A 194 -4.86 -2.86 0.02
N PRO A 195 -5.49 -2.41 -1.09
CA PRO A 195 -6.82 -2.88 -1.48
C PRO A 195 -6.84 -4.35 -1.91
N TYR A 196 -5.68 -5.01 -2.00
CA TYR A 196 -5.55 -6.41 -2.43
C TYR A 196 -5.49 -7.38 -1.25
N ASN A 197 -6.17 -8.52 -1.41
CA ASN A 197 -6.07 -9.65 -0.50
C ASN A 197 -4.88 -10.57 -0.84
N LYS A 198 -4.69 -11.64 -0.05
CA LYS A 198 -3.63 -12.64 -0.25
C LYS A 198 -3.68 -13.42 -1.57
N LYS A 199 -4.79 -13.34 -2.32
CA LYS A 199 -4.98 -13.93 -3.65
C LYS A 199 -4.76 -12.90 -4.77
N LEU A 200 -4.28 -11.70 -4.42
CA LEU A 200 -4.08 -10.57 -5.34
C LEU A 200 -5.38 -10.13 -6.04
N VAL A 201 -6.51 -10.27 -5.34
CA VAL A 201 -7.82 -9.75 -5.77
C VAL A 201 -8.20 -8.56 -4.91
N THR A 202 -8.79 -7.53 -5.53
CA THR A 202 -9.26 -6.32 -4.84
C THR A 202 -10.43 -6.66 -3.90
N ALA A 203 -10.38 -6.14 -2.67
CA ALA A 203 -11.34 -6.44 -1.62
C ALA A 203 -12.28 -5.27 -1.27
N GLY A 204 -12.27 -4.20 -2.07
CA GLY A 204 -13.09 -2.99 -1.88
C GLY A 204 -12.71 -2.11 -0.68
N LYS A 205 -11.78 -2.56 0.16
CA LYS A 205 -11.21 -1.83 1.31
C LYS A 205 -9.74 -2.15 1.44
N THR A 206 -8.96 -1.24 2.04
CA THR A 206 -7.56 -1.52 2.32
C THR A 206 -7.42 -2.44 3.53
N SER A 207 -6.49 -3.38 3.43
CA SER A 207 -6.24 -4.37 4.48
C SER A 207 -4.79 -4.85 4.43
N LEU A 208 -4.38 -5.52 5.50
CA LEU A 208 -3.10 -6.21 5.58
C LEU A 208 -3.30 -7.60 6.14
N ASP A 209 -2.84 -8.62 5.41
CA ASP A 209 -2.83 -10.01 5.86
C ASP A 209 -1.56 -10.33 6.65
N PHE A 210 -1.66 -10.25 7.96
CA PHE A 210 -0.58 -10.54 8.90
C PHE A 210 -0.16 -12.01 8.86
N SER A 211 -1.01 -12.93 8.40
CA SER A 211 -0.63 -14.34 8.24
C SER A 211 0.38 -14.55 7.11
N ARG A 212 0.49 -13.58 6.19
CA ARG A 212 1.49 -13.56 5.12
C ARG A 212 2.72 -12.75 5.46
N LEU A 213 2.60 -11.78 6.37
CA LEU A 213 3.72 -10.97 6.84
C LEU A 213 4.53 -11.69 7.93
N PHE A 214 3.86 -12.44 8.82
CA PHE A 214 4.47 -13.14 9.94
C PHE A 214 4.66 -14.65 9.68
N SER A 215 5.54 -15.30 10.43
CA SER A 215 5.73 -16.74 10.32
C SER A 215 4.53 -17.50 10.90
N LYS A 216 4.16 -18.63 10.28
CA LYS A 216 3.13 -19.54 10.81
C LYS A 216 3.44 -20.06 12.22
N ARG A 217 4.71 -20.05 12.63
CA ARG A 217 5.16 -20.46 13.98
C ARG A 217 4.97 -19.37 15.04
N GLN A 218 4.71 -18.12 14.63
CA GLN A 218 4.54 -17.00 15.54
C GLN A 218 3.09 -16.90 16.02
N LYS A 219 2.92 -16.67 17.32
CA LYS A 219 1.63 -16.39 17.94
C LYS A 219 1.44 -14.87 17.98
N LEU A 220 0.44 -14.38 17.25
CA LEU A 220 0.12 -12.96 17.18
C LEU A 220 -0.91 -12.59 18.24
N TYR A 221 -0.58 -11.62 19.09
CA TYR A 221 -1.48 -11.06 20.08
C TYR A 221 -1.83 -9.64 19.64
N PHE A 222 -3.11 -9.34 19.47
CA PHE A 222 -3.56 -8.04 19.01
C PHE A 222 -4.17 -7.25 20.16
N TYR A 223 -3.58 -6.10 20.46
CA TYR A 223 -3.97 -5.24 21.57
C TYR A 223 -4.80 -4.08 21.03
N THR A 224 -6.05 -3.99 21.50
CA THR A 224 -7.08 -3.03 21.04
C THR A 224 -7.84 -2.49 22.25
N PRO A 225 -8.29 -1.21 22.25
CA PRO A 225 -8.91 -0.62 23.43
C PRO A 225 -10.28 -1.22 23.76
N LYS A 226 -11.00 -1.71 22.74
CA LYS A 226 -12.36 -2.24 22.87
C LYS A 226 -12.45 -3.77 22.80
N GLY A 227 -11.32 -4.46 22.61
CA GLY A 227 -11.34 -5.91 22.36
C GLY A 227 -11.92 -6.29 21.00
N VAL A 228 -12.09 -5.32 20.09
CA VAL A 228 -12.60 -5.53 18.72
C VAL A 228 -11.44 -5.38 17.74
N LEU A 229 -11.31 -6.33 16.83
CA LEU A 229 -10.34 -6.32 15.75
C LEU A 229 -10.90 -5.52 14.56
N PRO A 230 -10.22 -4.46 14.10
CA PRO A 230 -10.69 -3.74 12.93
C PRO A 230 -10.57 -4.59 11.64
N PRO A 231 -11.49 -4.44 10.68
CA PRO A 231 -11.58 -5.27 9.49
C PRO A 231 -10.37 -5.18 8.55
N GLU A 232 -9.55 -4.14 8.67
CA GLU A 232 -8.32 -3.94 7.90
C GLU A 232 -7.20 -4.89 8.37
N PHE A 233 -7.28 -5.42 9.59
CA PHE A 233 -6.30 -6.35 10.15
C PHE A 233 -6.74 -7.80 9.92
N ILE A 234 -6.16 -8.45 8.92
CA ILE A 234 -6.50 -9.83 8.55
C ILE A 234 -5.45 -10.78 9.13
N GLY A 235 -5.88 -11.84 9.80
CA GLY A 235 -4.98 -12.86 10.34
C GLY A 235 -5.55 -13.61 11.55
N ASN A 236 -4.76 -14.55 12.06
CA ASN A 236 -5.12 -15.33 13.24
C ASN A 236 -4.52 -14.67 14.49
N PHE A 237 -5.34 -13.92 15.22
CA PHE A 237 -4.92 -13.16 16.39
C PHE A 237 -5.53 -13.68 17.68
N LYS A 238 -4.76 -13.61 18.76
CA LYS A 238 -5.29 -13.63 20.13
C LYS A 238 -5.60 -12.19 20.54
N ILE A 239 -6.87 -11.84 20.53
CA ILE A 239 -7.30 -10.48 20.85
C ILE A 239 -7.16 -10.22 22.36
N ARG A 240 -6.59 -9.08 22.72
CA ARG A 240 -6.40 -8.61 24.08
C ARG A 240 -6.87 -7.17 24.20
N ARG A 241 -7.56 -6.89 25.31
CA ARG A 241 -7.93 -5.53 25.72
C ARG A 241 -6.85 -4.97 26.65
N TYR A 242 -6.68 -3.65 26.64
CA TYR A 242 -5.88 -2.90 27.61
C TYR A 242 -6.65 -1.72 28.20
#